data_AF-A0A7R7YG42-F1
#
_entry.id   AF-A0A7R7YG42-F1
#
_cell.length_a   1.000
_cell.length_b   1.000
_cell.length_c   1.000
_cell.angle_alpha   90.00
_cell.angle_beta   90.00
_cell.angle_gamma   90.00
#
_symmetry.space_group_name_H-M   'P 1'
#
loop_
_entity.id
_entity.type
_entity.pdbx_description
1 polymer ?
#
loop_
_entity_poly.entity_id
_entity_poly.type
_entity_poly.pdbx_seq_one_letter_code
_entity_poly.pdbx_strand_id
1 'polypeptide(L)'
;MSSDRPRRPQDPFAAAEAMFAKKKRAPDIKSNALPNAKELVSLRIDRDVLEHFQAEGPGWQDRMNEALRAAAIADGLEAPSTDAES
;
A
#
# COMPACT_ATOMS: atom_id res chain seq x y z
N MET A 1 -50.15 45.69 20.14
CA MET A 1 -49.08 45.44 19.16
C MET A 1 -47.78 45.20 19.91
N SER A 2 -47.27 43.97 19.94
CA SER A 2 -45.92 43.66 20.45
C SER A 2 -45.37 42.46 19.66
N SER A 3 -44.53 42.73 18.67
CA SER A 3 -43.82 41.71 17.90
C SER A 3 -42.47 41.43 18.57
N ASP A 4 -42.39 40.30 19.26
CA ASP A 4 -41.16 39.79 19.88
C ASP A 4 -40.27 39.08 18.82
N ARG A 5 -38.96 39.23 18.98
CA ARG A 5 -37.90 39.03 17.96
C ARG A 5 -37.63 37.55 17.59
N PRO A 6 -37.01 37.27 16.41
CA PRO A 6 -36.84 35.91 15.89
C PRO A 6 -35.95 35.03 16.78
N ARG A 7 -36.45 33.84 17.13
CA ARG A 7 -35.67 32.84 17.85
C ARG A 7 -34.67 32.16 16.90
N ARG A 8 -33.40 32.42 17.20
CA ARG A 8 -32.16 31.76 16.79
C ARG A 8 -32.33 30.29 16.36
N PRO A 9 -31.76 29.85 15.21
CA PRO A 9 -31.66 28.43 14.87
C PRO A 9 -30.77 27.72 15.92
N GLN A 10 -31.40 26.94 16.79
CA GLN A 10 -30.77 25.83 17.52
C GLN A 10 -30.61 24.72 16.48
N ASP A 11 -29.45 24.22 16.05
CA ASP A 11 -28.21 23.99 16.76
C ASP A 11 -27.12 23.74 15.68
N PRO A 12 -26.11 24.63 15.53
CA PRO A 12 -25.11 24.52 14.48
C PRO A 12 -24.14 23.35 14.70
N PHE A 13 -24.00 22.86 15.93
CA PHE A 13 -23.12 21.74 16.26
C PHE A 13 -23.72 20.42 15.80
N ALA A 14 -25.03 20.24 15.94
CA ALA A 14 -25.73 19.06 15.45
C ALA A 14 -25.64 18.92 13.91
N ALA A 15 -25.70 20.05 13.18
CA ALA A 15 -25.53 20.06 11.73
C ALA A 15 -24.08 19.71 11.31
N ALA A 16 -23.08 20.12 12.09
CA ALA A 16 -21.67 19.80 11.82
C ALA A 16 -21.33 18.33 12.11
N GLU A 17 -21.89 17.78 13.19
CA GLU A 17 -21.66 16.38 13.59
C GLU A 17 -22.23 15.38 12.56
N ALA A 18 -23.36 15.71 11.93
CA ALA A 18 -23.94 14.93 10.84
C ALA A 18 -23.07 14.86 9.58
N MET A 19 -22.24 15.88 9.32
CA MET A 19 -21.29 15.89 8.19
C MET A 19 -19.99 15.13 8.51
N PHE A 20 -19.61 15.08 9.79
CA PHE A 20 -18.40 14.41 10.27
C PHE A 20 -18.59 12.96 10.73
N ALA A 21 -19.83 12.46 10.80
CA ALA A 21 -20.17 11.03 10.90
C ALA A 21 -19.82 10.27 9.59
N LYS A 22 -18.61 10.54 9.08
CA LYS A 22 -17.93 9.88 8.00
C LYS A 22 -17.62 8.47 8.48
N LYS A 23 -18.49 7.56 8.07
CA LYS A 23 -18.30 6.11 7.97
C LYS A 23 -16.81 5.78 8.08
N LYS A 24 -16.40 5.11 9.17
CA LYS A 24 -15.10 4.44 9.23
C LYS A 24 -15.10 3.41 8.09
N ARG A 25 -14.67 3.83 6.91
CA ARG A 25 -14.17 2.90 5.91
C ARG A 25 -12.86 2.43 6.52
N ALA A 26 -12.87 1.23 7.09
CA ALA A 26 -11.65 0.45 7.11
C ALA A 26 -11.08 0.54 5.69
N PRO A 27 -9.77 0.82 5.52
CA PRO A 27 -9.19 0.62 4.20
C PRO A 27 -9.44 -0.85 3.90
N ASP A 28 -10.33 -1.09 2.97
CA ASP A 28 -10.52 -2.39 2.36
C ASP A 28 -9.25 -2.58 1.53
N ILE A 29 -8.16 -2.96 2.22
CA ILE A 29 -6.97 -3.46 1.56
C ILE A 29 -7.36 -4.84 1.10
N LYS A 30 -8.23 -4.89 0.08
CA LYS A 30 -8.11 -5.95 -0.91
C LYS A 30 -6.71 -5.72 -1.43
N SER A 31 -5.76 -6.49 -0.93
CA SER A 31 -4.53 -6.75 -1.66
C SER A 31 -5.04 -7.23 -3.01
N ASN A 32 -5.15 -6.30 -3.96
CA ASN A 32 -5.33 -6.62 -5.34
C ASN A 32 -4.03 -7.33 -5.65
N ALA A 33 -4.02 -8.65 -5.42
CA ALA A 33 -2.94 -9.55 -5.73
C ALA A 33 -2.88 -9.56 -7.24
N LEU A 34 -2.37 -8.46 -7.79
CA LEU A 34 -1.84 -8.42 -9.13
C LEU A 34 -0.85 -9.58 -9.13
N PRO A 35 -1.01 -10.58 -10.02
CA PRO A 35 0.04 -11.56 -10.21
C PRO A 35 1.29 -10.74 -10.52
N ASN A 36 2.31 -10.81 -9.65
CA ASN A 36 3.57 -10.04 -9.67
C ASN A 36 3.66 -8.75 -8.81
N ALA A 37 2.78 -8.51 -7.84
CA ALA A 37 3.01 -7.44 -6.86
C ALA A 37 4.29 -7.68 -6.04
N LYS A 38 5.18 -6.69 -5.96
CA LYS A 38 6.36 -6.72 -5.07
C LYS A 38 5.87 -6.55 -3.63
N GLU A 39 6.18 -7.51 -2.76
CA GLU A 39 5.85 -7.43 -1.34
C GLU A 39 7.02 -6.79 -0.56
N LEU A 40 6.69 -5.82 0.31
CA LEU A 40 7.68 -5.20 1.18
C LEU A 40 7.83 -6.06 2.43
N VAL A 41 8.96 -6.74 2.54
CA VAL A 41 9.29 -7.63 3.66
C VAL A 41 10.48 -7.09 4.46
N SER A 42 10.48 -7.36 5.77
CA SER A 42 11.63 -7.07 6.64
C SER A 42 12.51 -8.31 6.75
N LEU A 43 13.61 -8.32 5.99
CA LEU A 43 14.61 -9.39 5.98
C LEU A 43 15.96 -8.87 6.50
N ARG A 44 16.73 -9.72 7.18
CA ARG A 44 18.12 -9.41 7.53
C ARG A 44 19.04 -9.83 6.39
N ILE A 45 19.84 -8.89 5.92
CA ILE A 45 20.84 -9.06 4.85
C ILE A 45 22.22 -8.75 5.44
N ASP A 46 23.22 -9.54 5.07
CA ASP A 46 24.62 -9.27 5.44
C ASP A 46 25.12 -7.95 4.85
N ARG A 47 26.03 -7.29 5.58
CA ARG A 47 26.48 -5.93 5.23
C ARG A 47 27.24 -5.89 3.91
N ASP A 48 28.12 -6.85 3.68
CA ASP A 48 28.92 -7.00 2.47
C ASP A 48 28.05 -7.19 1.22
N VAL A 49 27.02 -8.01 1.32
CA VAL A 49 26.03 -8.21 0.26
C VAL A 49 25.28 -6.92 -0.03
N LEU A 50 24.82 -6.22 1.01
CA LEU A 50 24.14 -4.94 0.86
C LEU A 50 25.03 -3.89 0.19
N GLU A 51 26.29 -3.78 0.62
CA GLU A 51 27.28 -2.85 0.06
C GLU A 51 27.57 -3.14 -1.40
N HIS A 52 27.69 -4.42 -1.78
CA HIS A 52 27.89 -4.83 -3.17
C HIS A 52 26.79 -4.29 -4.09
N PHE A 53 25.52 -4.51 -3.73
CA PHE A 53 24.40 -4.04 -4.55
C PHE A 53 24.27 -2.50 -4.52
N GLN A 54 24.49 -1.87 -3.36
CA GLN A 54 24.40 -0.40 -3.23
C GLN A 54 25.50 0.34 -3.99
N ALA A 55 26.70 -0.24 -4.12
CA ALA A 55 27.83 0.36 -4.84
C ALA A 55 27.53 0.61 -6.33
N GLU A 56 26.65 -0.20 -6.93
CA GLU A 56 26.20 -0.05 -8.31
C GLU A 56 25.19 1.11 -8.51
N GLY A 57 24.78 1.79 -7.43
CA GLY A 57 23.98 3.00 -7.49
C GLY A 57 22.45 2.77 -7.51
N PRO A 58 21.67 3.75 -8.01
CA PRO A 58 20.20 3.70 -8.00
C PRO A 58 19.63 2.39 -8.59
N GLY A 59 18.52 1.91 -8.02
CA GLY A 59 17.89 0.66 -8.45
C GLY A 59 18.53 -0.62 -7.89
N TRP A 60 19.45 -0.51 -6.92
CA TRP A 60 20.11 -1.68 -6.32
C TRP A 60 19.15 -2.74 -5.75
N GLN A 61 17.99 -2.33 -5.23
CA GLN A 61 16.97 -3.26 -4.75
C GLN A 61 16.33 -4.07 -5.87
N ASP A 62 16.17 -3.49 -7.06
CA ASP A 62 15.61 -4.21 -8.22
C ASP A 62 16.61 -5.25 -8.74
N ARG A 63 17.90 -4.90 -8.81
CA ARG A 63 18.97 -5.84 -9.16
C ARG A 63 19.11 -6.97 -8.14
N MET A 64 19.02 -6.65 -6.85
CA MET A 64 18.99 -7.65 -5.79
C MET A 64 17.80 -8.61 -5.94
N ASN A 65 16.61 -8.08 -6.24
CA ASN A 65 15.43 -8.90 -6.49
C ASN A 65 15.57 -9.77 -7.75
N GLU A 66 16.20 -9.29 -8.81
CA GLU A 66 16.50 -10.08 -10.01
C GLU A 66 17.45 -11.25 -9.71
N ALA A 67 18.51 -10.99 -8.95
CA ALA A 67 19.44 -12.03 -8.50
C ALA A 67 18.74 -13.10 -7.66
N LEU A 68 17.85 -12.68 -6.73
CA LEU A 68 17.04 -13.60 -5.93
C LEU A 68 16.09 -14.44 -6.79
N ARG A 69 15.47 -13.85 -7.83
CA ARG A 69 14.64 -14.62 -8.79
C ARG A 69 15.46 -15.62 -9.57
N ALA A 70 16.62 -15.21 -10.10
CA ALA A 70 17.51 -16.10 -10.84
C ALA A 70 17.97 -17.27 -9.97
N ALA A 71 18.32 -17.02 -8.71
CA ALA A 71 18.67 -18.05 -7.74
C ALA A 71 17.50 -19.00 -7.46
N ALA A 72 16.28 -18.47 -7.27
CA ALA A 72 15.09 -19.29 -7.06
C ALA A 72 14.78 -20.19 -8.26
N ILE A 73 14.91 -19.68 -9.49
CA ILE A 73 14.74 -20.46 -10.73
C ILE A 73 15.81 -21.55 -10.81
N ALA A 74 17.06 -21.21 -10.50
CA ALA A 74 18.17 -22.18 -10.51
C ALA A 74 18.01 -23.30 -9.46
N ASP A 75 17.35 -23.01 -8.33
CA ASP A 75 17.07 -23.97 -7.26
C ASP A 75 15.79 -24.81 -7.51
N GLY A 76 15.01 -24.51 -8.57
CA GLY A 76 13.87 -25.33 -9.00
C GLY A 76 12.48 -24.69 -8.80
N LEU A 77 12.40 -23.39 -8.56
CA LEU A 77 11.14 -22.65 -8.56
C LEU A 77 10.74 -22.36 -10.03
N GLU A 78 9.92 -23.23 -10.62
CA GLU A 78 9.37 -23.01 -11.97
C GLU A 78 8.73 -21.63 -12.06
N ALA A 79 9.13 -20.85 -13.07
CA ALA A 79 8.57 -19.53 -13.33
C ALA A 79 7.03 -19.62 -13.45
N PRO A 80 6.26 -18.65 -12.91
CA PRO A 80 4.85 -18.58 -13.23
C PRO A 80 4.71 -18.33 -14.73
N SER A 81 4.37 -19.38 -15.46
CA SER A 81 4.09 -19.34 -16.89
C SER A 81 3.11 -18.22 -17.18
N THR A 82 3.55 -17.27 -18.00
CA THR A 82 2.70 -16.20 -18.53
C THR A 82 1.92 -16.77 -19.71
N ASP A 83 1.10 -17.80 -19.45
CA ASP A 83 0.34 -18.57 -20.44
C ASP A 83 -1.14 -18.72 -20.03
N ALA A 84 -1.70 -17.68 -19.43
CA ALA A 84 -3.15 -17.56 -19.21
C ALA A 84 -3.73 -16.43 -20.07
N GLU A 85 -3.44 -16.48 -21.37
CA GLU A 85 -4.30 -15.91 -22.41
C GLU A 85 -4.99 -17.09 -23.11
N SER A 86 -6.23 -17.39 -22.70
CA SER A 86 -7.30 -18.07 -23.46
C SER A 86 -8.62 -17.97 -22.71
#